data_AF-X6LNF6-F1
#
_entry.id   AF-X6LNF6-F1
#
_cell.length_a   1.000
_cell.length_b   1.000
_cell.length_c   1.000
_cell.angle_alpha   90.00
_cell.angle_beta   90.00
_cell.angle_gamma   90.00
#
_symmetry.space_group_name_H-M   'P 1'
#
loop_
_entity.id
_entity.type
_entity.pdbx_description
1 polymer ?
#
loop_
_entity_poly.entity_id
_entity_poly.type
_entity_poly.pdbx_seq_one_letter_code
_entity_poly.pdbx_strand_id
1 'polypeptide(L)'
;TDQVFAVEYSPFVINDSIGNSNVICSGSCDNTIRFWDIRSNKNELYMIKGDEEEDKGIYCFKFIGLKKKEKTKNVANDLKLCYGLGNGLICIWG
;
A
#
# COMPACT_ATOMS: atom_id res chain seq x y z
N THR A 1 3.60 5.94 -17.09
CA THR A 1 2.73 5.66 -15.94
C THR A 1 1.35 5.41 -16.47
N ASP A 2 0.74 4.31 -16.06
CA ASP A 2 -0.62 3.98 -16.48
C ASP A 2 -1.64 4.66 -15.54
N GLN A 3 -2.93 4.46 -15.79
CA GLN A 3 -4.02 5.05 -15.01
C GLN A 3 -3.94 4.64 -13.53
N VAL A 4 -4.27 5.58 -12.64
CA VAL A 4 -4.37 5.33 -11.19
C VAL A 4 -5.85 5.17 -10.84
N PHE A 5 -6.21 4.04 -10.23
CA PHE A 5 -7.61 3.72 -9.91
C PHE A 5 -7.93 3.88 -8.42
N ALA A 6 -6.93 3.79 -7.56
CA ALA A 6 -7.13 3.85 -6.11
C ALA A 6 -6.01 4.65 -5.43
N VAL A 7 -6.37 5.42 -4.40
CA VAL A 7 -5.45 6.16 -3.52
C VAL A 7 -5.97 6.08 -2.09
N GLU A 8 -5.11 5.77 -1.12
CA GLU A 8 -5.45 5.78 0.30
C GLU A 8 -4.27 6.27 1.15
N TYR A 9 -4.57 6.82 2.33
CA TYR A 9 -3.55 7.04 3.35
C TYR A 9 -3.01 5.70 3.83
N SER A 10 -1.68 5.62 3.88
CA SER A 10 -1.00 4.50 4.50
C SER A 10 -0.98 4.67 6.02
N PRO A 11 -1.20 3.60 6.80
CA PRO A 11 -1.02 3.63 8.25
C PRO A 11 0.46 3.76 8.67
N PHE A 12 1.39 3.65 7.72
CA PHE A 12 2.81 3.84 7.96
C PHE A 12 3.14 5.32 8.11
N VAL A 13 3.79 5.67 9.22
CA VAL A 13 4.40 6.98 9.45
C VAL A 13 5.90 6.82 9.32
N ILE A 14 6.51 7.62 8.45
CA ILE A 14 7.96 7.68 8.32
C ILE A 14 8.49 8.85 9.14
N ASN A 15 9.56 8.62 9.91
CA ASN A 15 10.26 9.68 10.62
C ASN A 15 11.41 10.15 9.72
N ASP A 16 11.28 11.33 9.13
CA ASP A 16 12.36 11.97 8.40
C ASP A 16 12.93 13.15 9.21
N SER A 17 14.05 13.72 8.75
CA SER A 17 14.75 14.87 9.37
C SER A 17 13.86 16.11 9.58
N ILE A 18 12.73 16.21 8.87
CA ILE A 18 11.76 17.31 8.92
C ILE A 18 10.52 16.92 9.78
N GLY A 19 10.56 15.77 10.45
CA GLY A 19 9.51 15.24 11.32
C GLY A 19 8.71 14.08 10.71
N ASN A 20 7.64 13.67 11.40
CA ASN A 20 6.77 12.56 10.98
C ASN A 20 6.07 12.91 9.67
N SER A 21 6.42 12.23 8.57
CA SER A 21 5.72 12.41 7.30
C SER A 21 4.63 11.35 7.12
N ASN A 22 3.52 11.81 6.56
CA ASN A 22 2.41 10.94 6.20
C ASN A 22 2.71 10.32 4.85
N VAL A 23 2.37 9.04 4.70
CA VAL A 23 2.53 8.32 3.45
C VAL A 23 1.16 8.13 2.81
N ILE A 24 1.05 8.37 1.51
CA ILE A 24 -0.08 7.90 0.71
C ILE A 24 0.37 6.72 -0.14
N CYS A 25 -0.56 5.87 -0.51
CA CYS A 25 -0.32 4.80 -1.47
C CYS A 25 -1.32 4.87 -2.62
N SER A 26 -0.90 4.41 -3.79
CA SER A 26 -1.69 4.45 -5.02
C SER A 26 -1.62 3.10 -5.74
N GLY A 27 -2.73 2.66 -6.31
CA GLY A 27 -2.83 1.45 -7.13
C GLY A 27 -3.09 1.82 -8.59
N SER A 28 -2.36 1.19 -9.51
CA SER A 28 -2.38 1.55 -10.92
C SER A 28 -2.63 0.35 -11.84
N CYS A 29 -3.08 0.66 -13.07
CA CYS A 29 -3.23 -0.28 -14.17
C CYS A 29 -1.91 -0.95 -14.57
N ASP A 30 -0.75 -0.37 -14.24
CA ASP A 30 0.58 -0.96 -14.47
C ASP A 30 0.96 -2.07 -13.47
N ASN A 31 -0.02 -2.66 -12.78
CA ASN A 31 0.17 -3.68 -11.73
C ASN A 31 1.01 -3.23 -10.54
N THR A 32 1.15 -1.92 -10.30
CA THR A 32 1.91 -1.42 -9.14
C THR A 32 1.03 -0.84 -8.04
N ILE A 33 1.46 -1.05 -6.80
CA ILE A 33 1.06 -0.23 -5.65
C ILE A 33 2.29 0.55 -5.20
N ARG A 34 2.22 1.88 -5.28
CA ARG A 34 3.34 2.78 -4.99
C ARG A 34 3.07 3.59 -3.74
N PHE A 35 4.11 3.87 -2.97
CA PHE A 35 4.07 4.65 -1.74
C PHE A 35 4.78 5.98 -1.95
N TRP A 36 4.19 7.05 -1.43
CA TRP A 36 4.64 8.41 -1.64
C TRP A 36 4.68 9.17 -0.33
N ASP A 37 5.76 9.90 -0.11
CA ASP A 37 5.82 10.91 0.94
C ASP A 37 5.03 12.15 0.49
N ILE A 38 4.03 12.56 1.25
CA ILE A 38 3.21 13.75 0.90
C ILE A 38 4.00 15.06 0.92
N ARG A 39 5.11 15.12 1.67
CA ARG A 39 5.95 16.32 1.78
C ARG A 39 6.97 16.38 0.64
N SER A 40 7.46 15.21 0.23
CA SER A 40 8.36 15.07 -0.90
C SER A 40 7.55 14.87 -2.17
N ASN A 41 7.10 15.98 -2.76
CA ASN A 41 6.16 16.09 -3.89
C ASN A 41 6.43 15.21 -5.15
N LYS A 42 7.52 14.42 -5.19
CA LYS A 42 7.88 13.55 -6.32
C LYS A 42 8.62 12.25 -5.96
N ASN A 43 8.91 11.97 -4.69
CA ASN A 43 9.73 10.81 -4.36
C ASN A 43 8.85 9.62 -4.01
N GLU A 44 8.82 8.66 -4.93
CA GLU A 44 8.36 7.30 -4.63
C GLU A 44 9.25 6.72 -3.53
N LEU A 45 8.63 6.31 -2.43
CA LEU A 45 9.31 5.72 -1.28
C LEU A 45 9.51 4.22 -1.46
N TYR A 46 8.50 3.56 -2.03
CA TYR A 46 8.45 2.11 -2.16
C TYR A 46 7.45 1.71 -3.24
N MET A 47 7.66 0.55 -3.84
CA MET A 47 6.79 -0.01 -4.86
C MET A 47 6.60 -1.51 -4.61
N ILE A 48 5.34 -1.93 -4.62
CA ILE A 48 4.93 -3.32 -4.75
C ILE A 48 4.56 -3.53 -6.21
N LYS A 49 5.15 -4.55 -6.83
CA LYS A 49 4.88 -4.92 -8.23
C LYS A 49 4.17 -6.28 -8.26
N GLY A 50 3.02 -6.33 -8.92
CA GLY A 50 2.33 -7.56 -9.26
C GLY A 50 2.98 -8.29 -10.43
N ASP A 51 2.45 -9.46 -10.78
CA ASP A 51 2.89 -10.23 -11.94
C ASP A 51 2.36 -9.60 -13.23
N GLU A 52 3.24 -9.20 -14.15
CA GLU A 52 2.83 -8.51 -15.38
C GLU A 52 2.10 -9.41 -16.39
N GLU A 53 2.25 -10.74 -16.32
CA GLU A 53 1.63 -11.67 -17.26
C GLU A 53 0.23 -12.11 -16.79
N GLU A 54 0.04 -12.28 -15.48
CA GLU A 54 -1.21 -12.77 -14.89
C GLU A 54 -2.12 -11.66 -14.33
N ASP A 55 -1.55 -10.55 -13.84
CA ASP A 55 -2.30 -9.49 -13.18
C ASP A 55 -2.81 -8.45 -14.19
N LYS A 56 -4.04 -7.97 -13.97
CA LYS A 56 -4.74 -7.03 -14.87
C LYS A 56 -5.06 -5.71 -14.18
N GLY A 57 -4.05 -5.02 -13.67
CA GLY A 57 -4.16 -3.74 -12.98
C GLY A 57 -4.67 -3.84 -11.55
N ILE A 58 -4.27 -2.90 -10.69
CA ILE A 58 -4.80 -2.72 -9.34
C ILE A 58 -5.98 -1.77 -9.37
N TYR A 59 -7.19 -2.26 -9.09
CA TYR A 59 -8.42 -1.45 -9.11
C TYR A 59 -8.84 -0.97 -7.73
N CYS A 60 -8.51 -1.72 -6.68
CA CYS A 60 -8.83 -1.35 -5.31
C CYS A 60 -7.82 -1.98 -4.36
N PHE A 61 -7.67 -1.37 -3.18
CA PHE A 61 -6.93 -1.96 -2.09
C PHE A 61 -7.43 -1.41 -0.75
N LYS A 62 -7.08 -2.12 0.32
CA LYS A 62 -7.43 -1.73 1.69
C LYS A 62 -6.41 -2.26 2.69
N PHE A 63 -6.01 -1.41 3.62
CA PHE A 63 -5.28 -1.86 4.81
C PHE A 63 -6.21 -2.52 5.81
N ILE A 64 -5.82 -3.70 6.28
CA ILE A 64 -6.55 -4.48 7.29
C ILE A 64 -5.60 -4.75 8.46
N GLY A 65 -5.98 -4.27 9.64
CA GLY A 65 -5.31 -4.63 10.88
C GLY A 65 -5.83 -5.96 11.41
N LEU A 66 -4.96 -6.94 11.60
CA LEU A 66 -5.33 -8.18 12.27
C LEU A 66 -5.34 -7.99 13.78
N LYS A 67 -6.49 -8.25 14.42
CA LYS A 67 -6.60 -8.26 15.88
C LYS A 67 -6.00 -9.57 16.41
N LYS A 68 -4.81 -9.53 17.01
CA LYS A 68 -4.32 -10.65 17.85
C LYS A 68 -5.19 -10.75 19.12
N LYS A 69 -5.53 -11.98 19.51
CA LYS A 69 -6.26 -12.28 20.75
C LYS A 69 -5.43 -12.08 22.03
N GLU A 70 -4.11 -11.87 21.92
CA GLU A 70 -3.21 -11.79 23.07
C GLU A 70 -2.52 -10.43 23.21
N LYS A 71 -2.50 -9.94 24.46
CA LYS A 71 -1.89 -8.67 24.89
C LYS A 71 -0.39 -8.82 25.07
N THR A 72 0.38 -9.06 24.02
CA THR A 72 1.85 -8.92 24.08
C THR A 72 2.26 -7.55 23.53
N LYS A 73 3.06 -6.82 24.31
CA LYS A 73 3.38 -5.39 24.15
C LYS A 73 4.32 -5.05 22.98
N ASN A 74 4.29 -5.82 21.89
CA ASN A 74 5.02 -5.48 20.67
C ASN A 74 4.02 -5.07 19.60
N VAL A 75 3.72 -3.76 19.58
CA VAL A 75 2.84 -3.08 18.62
C VAL A 75 3.54 -2.94 17.26
N ALA A 76 4.14 -4.01 16.76
CA ALA A 76 4.37 -4.13 15.33
C ALA A 76 3.02 -4.57 14.78
N ASN A 77 2.20 -3.60 14.39
CA ASN A 77 0.85 -3.84 13.90
C ASN A 77 0.93 -4.86 12.74
N ASP A 78 0.28 -6.01 12.90
CA ASP A 78 0.06 -7.00 11.83
C ASP A 78 -0.92 -6.38 10.80
N LEU A 79 -0.45 -5.37 10.07
CA LEU A 79 -1.16 -4.70 9.00
C LEU A 79 -0.91 -5.47 7.71
N LYS A 80 -1.99 -5.92 7.09
CA LYS A 80 -1.96 -6.51 5.75
C LYS A 80 -2.61 -5.55 4.76
N LEU A 81 -2.16 -5.61 3.53
CA LEU A 81 -2.74 -4.91 2.40
C LEU A 81 -3.47 -5.93 1.54
N CYS A 82 -4.79 -5.79 1.44
CA CYS A 82 -5.60 -6.57 0.51
C CYS A 82 -5.85 -5.73 -0.73
N TYR A 83 -5.70 -6.31 -1.93
CA TYR A 83 -5.90 -5.58 -3.18
C TYR A 83 -6.60 -6.44 -4.23
N GLY A 84 -7.45 -5.79 -5.02
CA GLY A 84 -8.24 -6.41 -6.08
C GLY A 84 -7.67 -6.12 -7.45
N LEU A 85 -7.59 -7.18 -8.26
CA LEU A 85 -7.05 -7.15 -9.61
C LEU A 85 -8.17 -7.14 -10.66
N GLY A 86 -7.88 -6.64 -11.86
CA GLY A 86 -8.87 -6.62 -12.96
C GLY A 86 -9.27 -8.00 -13.48
N ASN A 87 -8.57 -9.07 -13.10
CA ASN A 87 -8.95 -10.47 -13.38
C ASN A 87 -9.95 -11.04 -12.35
N GLY A 88 -10.33 -10.25 -11.34
CA GLY A 88 -11.27 -10.64 -10.29
C GLY A 88 -10.63 -11.31 -9.07
N LEU A 89 -9.31 -11.51 -9.06
CA LEU A 89 -8.60 -12.05 -7.91
C LEU A 89 -8.42 -10.99 -6.81
N ILE A 90 -8.40 -11.48 -5.57
CA ILE A 90 -8.04 -10.69 -4.39
C ILE A 90 -6.73 -11.25 -3.85
N CYS A 91 -5.72 -10.39 -3.78
CA CYS A 91 -4.40 -10.72 -3.28
C CYS A 91 -4.18 -10.08 -1.91
N ILE A 92 -3.30 -10.69 -1.11
CA ILE A 92 -2.95 -10.22 0.24
C ILE A 92 -1.44 -10.11 0.32
N TRP A 93 -0.97 -8.92 0.70
CA TRP A 93 0.43 -8.61 0.95
C TRP A 93 0.63 -8.26 2.44
N GLY A 94 1.65 -8.83 3.08
CA GLY A 94 1.97 -8.58 4.49
C GLY A 94 2.30 -9.83 5.28
#